data_AF-A0A3E1E667-F1
#
_entry.id   AF-A0A3E1E667-F1
#
_cell.length_a   1.000
_cell.length_b   1.000
_cell.length_c   1.000
_cell.angle_alpha   90.00
_cell.angle_beta   90.00
_cell.angle_gamma   90.00
#
_symmetry.space_group_name_H-M   'P 1'
#
loop_
_entity.id
_entity.type
_entity.pdbx_description
1 polymer ?
#
loop_
_entity_poly.entity_id
_entity_poly.type
_entity_poly.pdbx_seq_one_letter_code
_entity_poly.pdbx_strand_id
1 'polypeptide(L)'
;MRRAATALGVLSLLFSTTGCETNAATGAAVGAAVGAGIGALTGDEALGGALIGAAVGAVAGHAIKAKRYRDSGGHPGSGGASYPTGTPTSNPGYVKSPYSPYNMIDVSGFRSGELAVDPTTNQVFRVP
;
A
#
# COMPACT_ATOMS: atom_id res chain seq x y z
N MET A 1 8.71 -35.28 16.43
CA MET A 1 7.53 -34.96 15.60
C MET A 1 6.74 -33.74 16.08
N ARG A 2 6.50 -33.54 17.39
CA ARG A 2 5.76 -32.37 17.92
C ARG A 2 6.40 -30.99 17.62
N ARG A 3 7.73 -30.93 17.49
CA ARG A 3 8.47 -29.68 17.20
C ARG A 3 8.32 -29.18 15.75
N ALA A 4 8.00 -30.06 14.80
CA ALA A 4 7.82 -29.70 13.40
C ALA A 4 6.46 -29.02 13.16
N ALA A 5 5.41 -29.48 13.85
CA ALA A 5 4.08 -28.87 13.77
C ALA A 5 4.04 -27.45 14.37
N THR A 6 4.79 -27.21 15.45
CA THR A 6 4.93 -25.86 16.02
C THR A 6 5.77 -24.93 15.14
N ALA A 7 6.80 -25.44 14.45
CA ALA A 7 7.61 -24.63 13.53
C ALA A 7 6.79 -24.17 12.31
N LEU A 8 5.97 -25.06 11.73
CA LEU A 8 5.04 -24.71 10.65
C LEU A 8 3.97 -23.71 11.11
N GLY A 9 3.44 -23.87 12.33
CA GLY A 9 2.45 -22.95 12.92
C GLY A 9 3.01 -21.55 13.19
N VAL A 10 4.21 -21.45 13.77
CA VAL A 10 4.87 -20.16 14.06
C VAL A 10 5.27 -19.42 12.78
N LEU A 11 5.76 -20.16 11.77
CA LEU A 11 6.08 -19.59 10.46
C LEU A 11 4.85 -19.02 9.75
N SER A 12 3.70 -19.70 9.87
CA SER A 12 2.41 -19.22 9.33
C SER A 12 1.92 -17.96 10.06
N LEU A 13 2.06 -17.93 11.39
CA LEU A 13 1.60 -16.81 12.22
C LEU A 13 2.44 -15.53 12.00
N LEU A 14 3.76 -15.69 11.81
CA LEU A 14 4.68 -14.59 11.43
C LEU A 14 4.35 -14.02 10.04
N PHE A 15 3.89 -14.88 9.13
CA PHE A 15 3.49 -14.46 7.78
C PHE A 15 2.21 -13.61 7.80
N SER A 16 1.23 -13.97 8.66
CA SER A 16 -0.03 -13.24 8.79
C SER A 16 0.12 -11.86 9.45
N THR A 17 1.07 -11.67 10.36
CA THR A 17 1.31 -10.36 11.01
C THR A 17 2.06 -9.35 10.12
N THR A 18 2.73 -9.82 9.06
CA THR A 18 3.54 -8.98 8.16
C THR A 18 2.69 -8.27 7.09
N GLY A 19 1.38 -8.56 7.04
CA GLY A 19 0.46 -8.08 6.00
C GLY A 19 -0.20 -6.72 6.23
N CYS A 20 -0.20 -6.15 7.44
CA CYS A 20 -1.05 -4.97 7.71
C CYS A 20 -0.42 -3.61 7.41
N GLU A 21 0.90 -3.41 7.50
CA GLU A 21 1.58 -2.24 6.92
C GLU A 21 3.04 -2.56 6.56
N THR A 22 3.32 -2.74 5.27
CA THR A 22 4.70 -2.96 4.77
C THR A 22 5.29 -1.63 4.29
N ASN A 23 6.00 -0.95 5.19
CA ASN A 23 6.82 0.21 4.88
C ASN A 23 8.27 -0.23 4.65
N ALA A 24 9.08 0.59 3.98
CA ALA A 24 10.52 0.29 3.80
C ALA A 24 11.23 0.01 5.12
N ALA A 25 10.81 0.67 6.21
CA ALA A 25 11.27 0.41 7.57
C ALA A 25 10.86 -0.99 8.09
N THR A 26 9.63 -1.45 7.82
CA THR A 26 9.17 -2.80 8.15
C THR A 26 9.95 -3.86 7.38
N GLY A 27 10.18 -3.63 6.08
CA GLY A 27 11.00 -4.53 5.25
C GLY A 27 12.43 -4.65 5.77
N ALA A 28 13.05 -3.52 6.13
CA ALA A 28 14.38 -3.50 6.75
C ALA A 28 14.40 -4.20 8.11
N ALA A 29 13.42 -3.95 8.98
CA ALA A 29 13.34 -4.55 10.31
C ALA A 29 13.13 -6.07 10.26
N VAL A 30 12.21 -6.54 9.41
CA VAL A 30 11.97 -7.98 9.21
C VAL A 30 13.20 -8.64 8.58
N GLY A 31 13.77 -8.01 7.54
CA GLY A 31 15.00 -8.49 6.92
C GLY A 31 16.15 -8.57 7.92
N ALA A 32 16.31 -7.57 8.79
CA ALA A 32 17.32 -7.55 9.84
C ALA A 32 17.09 -8.67 10.87
N ALA A 33 15.87 -8.87 11.34
CA ALA A 33 15.56 -9.91 12.32
C ALA A 33 15.79 -11.32 11.77
N VAL A 34 15.36 -11.57 10.52
CA VAL A 34 15.59 -12.85 9.84
C VAL A 34 17.08 -13.04 9.55
N GLY A 35 17.75 -12.01 9.04
CA GLY A 35 19.19 -12.03 8.76
C GLY A 35 20.04 -12.24 10.01
N ALA A 36 19.66 -11.64 11.14
CA ALA A 36 20.30 -11.86 12.44
C ALA A 36 20.10 -13.30 12.92
N GLY A 37 18.88 -13.86 12.76
CA GLY A 37 18.59 -15.24 13.14
C GLY A 37 19.38 -16.26 12.33
N ILE A 38 19.58 -16.02 11.03
CA ILE A 38 20.40 -16.88 10.16
C ILE A 38 21.90 -16.65 10.44
N GLY A 39 22.34 -15.39 10.59
CA GLY A 39 23.74 -15.03 10.85
C GLY A 39 24.25 -15.55 12.21
N ALA A 40 23.37 -15.64 13.21
CA ALA A 40 23.70 -16.21 14.51
C ALA A 40 23.99 -17.72 14.45
N LEU A 41 23.51 -18.43 13.41
CA LEU A 41 23.75 -19.86 13.22
C LEU A 41 25.07 -20.13 12.47
N THR A 42 25.60 -19.15 11.74
CA THR A 42 26.79 -19.29 10.89
C THR A 42 28.11 -18.89 11.57
N GLY A 43 28.07 -18.46 12.82
CA GLY A 43 29.25 -18.45 13.71
C GLY A 43 30.00 -17.13 13.86
N ASP A 44 29.79 -16.11 13.04
CA ASP A 44 30.35 -14.77 13.25
C ASP A 44 29.40 -13.67 12.73
N GLU A 45 29.24 -12.65 13.58
CA GLU A 45 28.36 -11.47 13.49
C GLU A 45 26.89 -11.69 13.09
N ALA A 46 26.03 -11.91 14.09
CA ALA A 46 24.59 -11.62 13.99
C ALA A 46 24.32 -10.20 13.45
N LEU A 47 25.27 -9.27 13.67
CA LEU A 47 25.27 -7.91 13.13
C LEU A 47 25.45 -7.89 11.60
N GLY A 48 26.30 -8.74 11.03
CA GLY A 48 26.52 -8.87 9.58
C GLY A 48 25.29 -9.43 8.88
N GLY A 49 24.70 -10.50 9.44
CA GLY A 49 23.43 -11.05 8.97
C GLY A 49 22.29 -10.03 9.05
N ALA A 50 22.22 -9.26 10.14
CA ALA A 50 21.24 -8.18 10.31
C ALA A 50 21.41 -7.06 9.28
N LEU A 51 22.65 -6.64 9.00
CA LEU A 51 22.96 -5.59 8.02
C LEU A 51 22.57 -6.00 6.60
N ILE A 52 22.92 -7.22 6.20
CA ILE A 52 22.59 -7.76 4.88
C ILE A 52 21.07 -7.88 4.74
N GLY A 53 20.41 -8.44 5.75
CA GLY A 53 18.96 -8.56 5.78
C GLY A 53 18.25 -7.20 5.76
N ALA A 54 18.76 -6.21 6.51
CA ALA A 54 18.22 -4.84 6.53
C ALA A 54 18.37 -4.16 5.17
N ALA A 55 19.54 -4.27 4.54
CA ALA A 55 19.79 -3.66 3.24
C ALA A 55 18.87 -4.22 2.16
N VAL A 56 18.73 -5.54 2.07
CA VAL A 56 17.82 -6.20 1.11
C VAL A 56 16.36 -5.84 1.40
N GLY A 57 15.96 -5.88 2.68
CA GLY A 57 14.62 -5.51 3.11
C GLY A 57 14.25 -4.05 2.81
N ALA A 58 15.19 -3.13 2.96
CA ALA A 58 15.01 -1.71 2.65
C ALA A 58 14.86 -1.47 1.15
N VAL A 59 15.69 -2.11 0.32
CA VAL A 59 15.63 -1.99 -1.15
C VAL A 59 14.30 -2.55 -1.67
N ALA A 60 13.92 -3.75 -1.23
CA ALA A 60 12.66 -4.37 -1.63
C ALA A 60 11.46 -3.52 -1.19
N GLY A 61 11.46 -3.00 0.04
CA GLY A 61 10.40 -2.12 0.53
C GLY A 61 10.31 -0.81 -0.25
N HIS A 62 11.44 -0.25 -0.70
CA HIS A 62 11.43 0.97 -1.50
C HIS A 62 10.85 0.76 -2.90
N ALA A 63 11.16 -0.36 -3.55
CA ALA A 63 10.64 -0.71 -4.87
C ALA A 63 9.11 -0.92 -4.84
N ILE A 64 8.59 -1.55 -3.78
CA ILE A 64 7.14 -1.76 -3.62
C ILE A 64 6.42 -0.43 -3.37
N LYS A 65 7.00 0.48 -2.57
CA LYS A 65 6.41 1.82 -2.35
C LYS A 65 6.28 2.60 -3.66
N ALA A 66 7.26 2.51 -4.56
CA ALA A 66 7.20 3.20 -5.86
C ALA A 66 6.05 2.68 -6.74
N LYS A 67 5.81 1.36 -6.73
CA LYS A 67 4.71 0.75 -7.47
C LYS A 67 3.35 1.02 -6.82
N ARG A 68 3.25 0.91 -5.49
CA ARG A 68 2.05 1.29 -4.72
C ARG A 68 1.70 2.76 -4.95
N TYR A 69 2.66 3.68 -4.97
CA TYR A 69 2.36 5.09 -5.23
C TYR A 69 1.78 5.32 -6.65
N ARG A 70 2.21 4.53 -7.63
CA ARG A 70 1.71 4.58 -9.01
C ARG A 70 0.32 3.94 -9.15
N ASP A 71 0.08 2.83 -8.45
CA ASP A 71 -1.14 2.02 -8.57
C ASP A 71 -2.25 2.47 -7.61
N SER A 72 -1.88 3.03 -6.45
CA SER A 72 -2.80 3.55 -5.45
C SER A 72 -3.37 4.93 -5.80
N GLY A 73 -3.25 5.38 -7.06
CA GLY A 73 -3.85 6.58 -7.65
C GLY A 73 -4.53 7.47 -6.62
N GLY A 74 -3.71 8.23 -5.87
CA GLY A 74 -4.11 9.09 -4.76
C GLY A 74 -5.44 8.76 -4.08
N HIS A 75 -5.57 7.63 -3.39
CA HIS A 75 -6.69 7.43 -2.46
C HIS A 75 -6.43 8.28 -1.22
N PRO A 76 -7.17 9.36 -1.00
CA PRO A 76 -6.99 10.13 0.20
C PRO A 76 -7.62 9.36 1.35
N GLY A 77 -6.74 8.84 2.20
CA GLY A 77 -7.12 8.28 3.47
C GLY A 77 -7.95 9.29 4.25
N SER A 78 -9.08 8.81 4.77
CA SER A 78 -9.88 9.22 5.93
C SER A 78 -9.29 10.29 6.87
N GLY A 79 -8.99 11.47 6.35
CA GLY A 79 -8.37 12.57 7.07
C GLY A 79 -8.91 13.90 6.56
N GLY A 80 -10.14 14.23 6.93
CA GLY A 80 -10.67 15.61 6.99
C GLY A 80 -10.68 16.50 5.74
N ALA A 81 -10.15 16.06 4.60
CA ALA A 81 -10.14 16.83 3.36
C ALA A 81 -11.49 16.69 2.65
N SER A 82 -12.32 17.72 2.74
CA SER A 82 -13.56 17.81 1.95
C SER A 82 -13.21 17.90 0.46
N TYR A 83 -13.45 16.83 -0.30
CA TYR A 83 -13.31 16.83 -1.75
C TYR A 83 -14.45 17.63 -2.39
N PRO A 84 -14.15 18.49 -3.40
CA PRO A 84 -15.20 19.13 -4.16
C PRO A 84 -16.06 18.05 -4.83
N THR A 85 -17.37 18.25 -4.80
CA THR A 85 -18.34 17.33 -5.40
C THR A 85 -18.53 17.70 -6.87
N GLY A 86 -18.52 16.70 -7.74
CA GLY A 86 -18.82 16.89 -9.16
C GLY A 86 -20.27 17.29 -9.38
N THR A 87 -20.54 17.92 -10.52
CA THR A 87 -21.92 18.30 -10.87
C THR A 87 -22.55 17.21 -11.74
N PRO A 88 -23.76 16.70 -11.40
CA PRO A 88 -24.44 15.75 -12.27
C PRO A 88 -24.73 16.40 -13.62
N THR A 89 -24.59 15.62 -14.70
CA THR A 89 -24.87 16.09 -16.06
C THR A 89 -26.22 15.59 -16.54
N SER A 90 -26.66 16.03 -17.72
CA SER A 90 -27.86 15.53 -18.39
C SER A 90 -27.72 14.07 -18.86
N ASN A 91 -26.51 13.51 -18.89
CA ASN A 91 -26.27 12.14 -19.27
C ASN A 91 -26.18 11.24 -18.01
N PRO A 92 -27.10 10.27 -17.83
CA PRO A 92 -27.06 9.36 -16.69
C PRO A 92 -25.73 8.62 -16.61
N GLY A 93 -25.15 8.56 -15.41
CA GLY A 93 -23.83 7.95 -15.21
C GLY A 93 -22.65 8.85 -15.53
N TYR A 94 -22.85 10.08 -16.02
CA TYR A 94 -21.75 11.04 -16.23
C TYR A 94 -21.85 12.22 -15.28
N VAL A 95 -20.72 12.54 -14.65
CA VAL A 95 -20.57 13.66 -13.73
C VAL A 95 -19.49 14.60 -14.26
N LYS A 96 -19.76 15.89 -14.19
CA LYS A 96 -18.81 16.93 -14.54
C LYS A 96 -17.80 17.10 -13.41
N SER A 97 -16.53 16.88 -13.73
CA SER A 97 -15.41 17.12 -12.80
C SER A 97 -15.43 18.57 -12.32
N PRO A 98 -15.25 18.85 -11.01
CA PRO A 98 -15.20 20.21 -10.47
C PRO A 98 -13.88 20.93 -10.83
N TYR A 99 -12.93 20.22 -11.43
CA TYR A 99 -11.62 20.72 -11.81
C TYR A 99 -11.58 21.08 -13.29
N SER A 100 -10.92 22.18 -13.63
CA SER A 100 -10.69 22.60 -15.01
C SER A 100 -9.94 21.51 -15.78
N PRO A 101 -10.35 21.12 -17.02
CA PRO A 101 -11.28 21.81 -17.93
C PRO A 101 -12.76 21.37 -17.82
N TYR A 102 -13.17 20.83 -16.68
CA TYR A 102 -14.54 20.36 -16.38
C TYR A 102 -15.01 19.22 -17.30
N ASN A 103 -14.17 18.20 -17.43
CA ASN A 103 -14.47 17.02 -18.24
C ASN A 103 -15.66 16.24 -17.67
N MET A 104 -16.38 15.57 -18.57
CA MET A 104 -17.42 14.61 -18.20
C MET A 104 -16.76 13.28 -17.89
N ILE A 105 -16.89 12.85 -16.65
CA ILE A 105 -16.33 11.62 -16.13
C ILE A 105 -17.45 10.60 -16.02
N ASP A 106 -17.23 9.43 -16.59
CA ASP A 106 -18.11 8.28 -16.40
C ASP A 106 -17.96 7.76 -14.97
N VAL A 107 -19.04 7.85 -14.22
CA VAL A 107 -19.18 7.35 -12.84
C VAL A 107 -20.19 6.20 -12.78
N SER A 108 -20.53 5.57 -13.92
CA SER A 108 -21.40 4.39 -13.97
C SER A 108 -20.75 3.22 -13.25
N GLY A 109 -21.16 3.01 -12.00
CA GLY A 109 -20.57 2.02 -11.09
C GLY A 109 -20.18 2.58 -9.73
N PHE A 110 -20.07 3.91 -9.61
CA PHE A 110 -19.84 4.59 -8.33
C PHE A 110 -21.17 4.94 -7.66
N ARG A 111 -21.20 4.87 -6.32
CA ARG A 111 -22.35 5.33 -5.53
C ARG A 111 -22.28 6.84 -5.32
N SER A 112 -23.44 7.46 -5.09
CA SER A 112 -23.48 8.85 -4.63
C SER A 112 -22.67 8.99 -3.34
N GLY A 113 -21.77 9.97 -3.34
CA GLY A 113 -20.84 10.24 -2.26
C GLY A 113 -19.54 9.44 -2.25
N GLU A 114 -19.35 8.52 -3.19
CA GLU A 114 -18.08 7.82 -3.42
C GLU A 114 -17.05 8.78 -4.03
N LEU A 115 -15.76 8.45 -3.88
CA LEU A 115 -14.68 9.24 -4.46
C LEU A 115 -14.31 8.68 -5.82
N ALA A 116 -14.31 9.53 -6.84
CA ALA A 116 -13.87 9.20 -8.18
C ALA A 116 -12.61 10.01 -8.53
N VAL A 117 -11.74 9.44 -9.36
CA VAL A 117 -10.52 10.10 -9.85
C VAL A 117 -10.75 10.52 -11.30
N ASP A 118 -10.51 11.80 -11.60
CA ASP A 118 -10.52 12.29 -12.97
C ASP A 118 -9.24 11.83 -13.69
N PRO A 119 -9.32 11.01 -14.76
CA PRO A 119 -8.15 10.50 -15.48
C PRO A 119 -7.37 11.59 -16.21
N THR A 120 -7.97 12.76 -16.44
CA THR A 120 -7.36 13.87 -17.18
C THR A 120 -6.49 14.73 -16.29
N THR A 121 -6.95 14.97 -15.06
CA THR A 121 -6.30 15.87 -14.09
C THR A 121 -5.59 15.11 -12.96
N ASN A 122 -5.85 13.80 -12.82
CA ASN A 122 -5.44 12.97 -11.68
C ASN A 122 -5.91 13.54 -10.32
N GLN A 123 -7.02 14.27 -10.31
CA GLN A 123 -7.61 14.84 -9.09
C GLN A 123 -8.83 14.04 -8.63
N VAL A 124 -9.00 13.97 -7.31
CA VAL A 124 -10.09 13.24 -6.66
C VAL A 124 -11.27 14.17 -6.45
N PHE A 125 -12.47 13.75 -6.81
CA PHE A 125 -13.71 14.46 -6.55
C PHE A 125 -14.78 13.52 -6.00
N ARG A 126 -15.79 14.09 -5.36
CA ARG A 126 -16.91 13.32 -4.81
C ARG A 126 -18.03 13.18 -5.84
N VAL A 127 -18.55 11.98 -6.00
CA VAL A 127 -19.72 11.73 -6.83
C VAL A 127 -20.95 12.37 -6.17
N PRO A 128 -21.76 13.15 -6.90
CA PRO A 128 -22.99 13.76 -6.39
C PRO A 128 -24.01 12.73 -5.94
#